data_AF-A0A969XIH3-F1
#
_entry.id   AF-A0A969XIH3-F1
#
_cell.length_a   1.000
_cell.length_b   1.000
_cell.length_c   1.000
_cell.angle_alpha   90.00
_cell.angle_beta   90.00
_cell.angle_gamma   90.00
#
_symmetry.space_group_name_H-M   'P 1'
#
loop_
_entity.id
_entity.type
_entity.pdbx_description
1 polymer ?
#
loop_
_entity_poly.entity_id
_entity_poly.type
_entity_poly.pdbx_seq_one_letter_code
_entity_poly.pdbx_strand_id
1 'polypeptide(L)'
;IHVDVHSVVVHPDGPDEVFAATAGGLYQSRDGGDTWVNLYPAYVRDLHVDRGLIQHIVHGPADGVARGGRIEETFDGGRTWLAASFGLETPWPRRMVERFARFDIFLLAVLSDGEVYAATPPKLVWERVLERFPHVKALSPMYS
;
A
#
# COMPACT_ATOMS: atom_id res chain seq x y z
N ILE A 1 5.64 -9.61 16.34
CA ILE A 1 5.92 -8.47 15.43
C ILE A 1 7.37 -8.57 14.98
N HIS A 2 7.65 -8.34 13.69
CA HIS A 2 9.03 -8.37 13.16
C HIS A 2 9.82 -7.15 13.67
N VAL A 3 11.14 -7.27 13.79
CA VAL A 3 12.02 -6.19 14.30
C VAL A 3 12.17 -5.01 13.33
N ASP A 4 11.78 -5.20 12.08
CA ASP A 4 11.87 -4.21 10.99
C ASP A 4 10.48 -3.83 10.53
N VAL A 5 10.02 -2.66 10.99
CA VAL A 5 8.70 -2.06 10.69
C VAL A 5 8.91 -0.92 9.72
N HIS A 6 8.21 -0.97 8.58
CA HIS A 6 8.37 -0.02 7.49
C HIS A 6 7.32 1.09 7.50
N SER A 7 6.09 0.76 7.89
CA SER A 7 4.96 1.68 7.91
C SER A 7 3.98 1.28 9.01
N VAL A 8 3.38 2.28 9.65
CA VAL A 8 2.28 2.11 10.61
C VAL A 8 1.15 3.03 10.18
N VAL A 9 -0.04 2.46 10.00
CA VAL A 9 -1.23 3.17 9.51
C VAL A 9 -2.39 2.94 10.48
N VAL A 10 -3.04 4.01 10.91
CA VAL A 10 -4.28 3.94 11.71
C VAL A 10 -5.46 4.12 10.78
N HIS A 11 -6.49 3.28 10.92
CA HIS A 11 -7.69 3.41 10.11
C HIS A 11 -8.41 4.73 10.42
N PRO A 12 -8.74 5.56 9.42
CA PRO A 12 -9.31 6.88 9.65
C PRO A 12 -10.71 6.88 10.30
N ASP A 13 -11.45 5.78 10.20
CA ASP A 13 -12.78 5.62 10.81
C ASP A 13 -12.79 4.70 12.05
N GLY A 14 -11.63 4.21 12.47
CA GLY A 14 -11.49 3.29 13.58
C GLY A 14 -10.12 3.46 14.25
N PRO A 15 -9.99 4.31 15.29
CA PRO A 15 -8.68 4.62 15.87
C PRO A 15 -7.99 3.41 16.51
N ASP A 16 -8.75 2.36 16.87
CA ASP A 16 -8.21 1.12 17.43
C ASP A 16 -7.72 0.13 16.35
N GLU A 17 -8.12 0.34 15.09
CA GLU A 17 -7.71 -0.45 13.93
C GLU A 17 -6.36 0.09 13.41
N VAL A 18 -5.28 -0.58 13.78
CA VAL A 18 -3.91 -0.18 13.45
C VAL A 18 -3.24 -1.27 12.62
N PHE A 19 -2.51 -0.87 11.59
CA PHE A 19 -1.79 -1.76 10.70
C PHE A 19 -0.29 -1.49 10.77
N ALA A 20 0.51 -2.55 10.70
CA ALA A 20 1.97 -2.47 10.64
C ALA A 20 2.49 -3.30 9.47
N ALA A 21 3.07 -2.62 8.48
CA ALA A 21 3.80 -3.25 7.38
C ALA A 21 5.25 -3.49 7.80
N THR A 22 5.74 -4.71 7.59
CA THR A 22 7.05 -5.15 8.09
C THR A 22 7.77 -6.02 7.07
N ALA A 23 9.06 -6.30 7.29
CA ALA A 23 9.78 -7.26 6.46
C ALA A 23 9.27 -8.71 6.58
N GLY A 24 8.52 -9.03 7.65
CA GLY A 24 8.00 -10.38 7.92
C GLY A 24 6.47 -10.52 7.78
N GLY A 25 5.76 -9.45 7.42
CA GLY A 25 4.32 -9.50 7.26
C GLY A 25 3.59 -8.16 7.33
N LEU A 26 2.31 -8.19 6.99
CA LEU A 26 1.33 -7.17 7.33
C LEU A 26 0.56 -7.61 8.58
N TYR A 27 0.62 -6.81 9.64
CA TYR A 27 -0.07 -7.09 10.90
C TYR A 27 -1.21 -6.09 11.12
N GLN A 28 -2.27 -6.54 11.78
CA GLN A 28 -3.38 -5.72 12.25
C GLN A 28 -3.55 -5.85 13.76
N SER A 29 -3.80 -4.73 14.41
CA SER A 29 -4.31 -4.59 15.76
C SER A 29 -5.73 -4.05 15.70
N ARG A 30 -6.58 -4.48 16.63
CA ARG A 30 -7.96 -3.96 16.81
C ARG A 30 -8.19 -3.35 18.19
N ASP A 31 -7.13 -3.18 18.96
CA ASP A 31 -7.13 -2.68 20.33
C ASP A 31 -6.08 -1.58 20.52
N GLY A 32 -5.84 -0.78 19.47
CA GLY A 32 -4.95 0.38 19.54
C GLY A 32 -3.45 0.05 19.58
N GLY A 33 -3.08 -1.22 19.40
CA GLY A 33 -1.69 -1.68 19.27
C GLY A 33 -1.26 -2.64 20.37
N ASP A 34 -2.17 -3.06 21.25
CA ASP A 34 -1.87 -3.96 22.37
C ASP A 34 -1.66 -5.40 21.88
N THR A 35 -2.49 -5.87 20.93
CA THR A 35 -2.39 -7.21 20.33
C THR A 35 -2.40 -7.16 18.80
N TRP A 36 -1.71 -8.11 18.17
CA TRP A 36 -1.49 -8.10 16.71
C TRP A 36 -1.73 -9.46 16.09
N VAL A 37 -2.42 -9.47 14.94
CA VAL A 37 -2.66 -10.65 14.10
C VAL A 37 -1.93 -10.45 12.78
N ASN A 38 -1.22 -11.48 12.30
CA ASN A 38 -0.60 -11.46 10.97
C ASN A 38 -1.67 -11.70 9.90
N LEU A 39 -1.91 -10.72 9.03
CA LEU A 39 -2.85 -10.81 7.92
C LEU A 39 -2.20 -11.32 6.63
N TYR A 40 -0.88 -11.13 6.47
CA TYR A 40 -0.17 -11.50 5.26
C TYR A 40 1.29 -11.87 5.55
N PRO A 41 1.74 -13.12 5.32
CA PRO A 41 3.05 -13.60 5.74
C PRO A 41 4.15 -13.35 4.69
N ALA A 42 4.33 -12.11 4.24
CA ALA A 42 5.40 -11.73 3.31
C ALA A 42 5.94 -10.32 3.59
N TYR A 43 7.03 -9.95 2.91
CA TYR A 43 7.56 -8.59 3.01
C TYR A 43 6.52 -7.59 2.51
N VAL A 44 6.17 -6.60 3.33
CA VAL A 44 5.28 -5.49 2.94
C VAL A 44 5.95 -4.19 3.33
N ARG A 45 6.06 -3.27 2.37
CA ARG A 45 6.68 -1.95 2.60
C ARG A 45 5.66 -0.92 3.08
N ASP A 46 4.51 -0.90 2.44
CA ASP A 46 3.45 0.06 2.72
C ASP A 46 2.07 -0.48 2.35
N LEU A 47 1.05 0.16 2.89
CA LEU A 47 -0.36 -0.12 2.63
C LEU A 47 -1.18 1.17 2.57
N HIS A 48 -2.37 1.08 1.99
CA HIS A 48 -3.39 2.12 1.99
C HIS A 48 -4.71 1.56 2.49
N VAL A 49 -5.44 2.37 3.25
CA VAL A 49 -6.79 2.07 3.76
C VAL A 49 -7.72 3.22 3.42
N ASP A 50 -8.94 2.90 2.99
CA ASP A 50 -9.92 3.89 2.52
C ASP A 50 -10.92 4.29 3.62
N ARG A 51 -11.24 5.59 3.67
CA ARG A 51 -12.34 6.08 4.52
C ARG A 51 -13.68 5.48 4.05
N GLY A 52 -14.50 5.08 5.00
CA GLY A 52 -15.79 4.43 4.82
C GLY A 52 -15.71 2.92 4.55
N LEU A 53 -14.49 2.35 4.41
CA LEU A 53 -14.29 0.96 4.00
C LEU A 53 -13.30 0.22 4.93
N ILE A 54 -13.69 0.00 6.19
CA ILE A 54 -12.82 -0.58 7.24
C ILE A 54 -12.18 -1.93 6.90
N GLN A 55 -12.80 -2.72 6.01
CA GLN A 55 -12.25 -4.02 5.59
C GLN A 55 -11.48 -3.98 4.27
N HIS A 56 -11.42 -2.82 3.59
CA HIS A 56 -10.68 -2.64 2.35
C HIS A 56 -9.25 -2.17 2.62
N ILE A 57 -8.27 -2.95 2.17
CA ILE A 57 -6.86 -2.64 2.32
C ILE A 57 -6.20 -2.91 0.98
N VAL A 58 -5.39 -1.97 0.50
CA VAL A 58 -4.48 -2.13 -0.63
C VAL A 58 -3.07 -2.21 -0.08
N HIS A 59 -2.28 -3.20 -0.49
CA HIS A 59 -0.90 -3.35 -0.01
C HIS A 59 0.06 -3.71 -1.14
N GLY A 60 1.33 -3.47 -0.87
CA GLY A 60 2.43 -3.72 -1.81
C GLY A 60 3.34 -4.84 -1.33
N PRO A 61 2.95 -6.11 -1.43
CA PRO A 61 3.78 -7.22 -0.99
C PRO A 61 4.93 -7.45 -1.97
N ALA A 62 6.01 -8.03 -1.45
CA ALA A 62 7.16 -8.47 -2.20
C ALA A 62 7.72 -9.77 -1.60
N ASP A 63 8.53 -10.49 -2.38
CA ASP A 63 9.22 -11.70 -1.91
C ASP A 63 10.52 -11.35 -1.16
N GLY A 64 10.84 -10.05 -1.09
CA GLY A 64 11.95 -9.43 -0.39
C GLY A 64 12.21 -8.03 -0.94
N VAL A 65 13.25 -7.36 -0.42
CA VAL A 65 13.63 -6.00 -0.86
C VAL A 65 13.82 -5.97 -2.38
N ALA A 66 12.98 -5.17 -3.04
CA ALA A 66 12.94 -4.97 -4.49
C ALA A 66 12.82 -6.27 -5.32
N ARG A 67 12.17 -7.32 -4.82
CA ARG A 67 12.01 -8.59 -5.55
C ARG A 67 10.58 -9.09 -5.48
N GLY A 68 10.00 -9.42 -6.63
CA GLY A 68 8.66 -10.02 -6.71
C GLY A 68 7.54 -9.07 -6.27
N GLY A 69 7.77 -7.77 -6.36
CA GLY A 69 6.81 -6.77 -5.92
C GLY A 69 5.55 -6.78 -6.75
N ARG A 70 4.42 -6.48 -6.12
CA ARG A 70 3.09 -6.41 -6.74
C ARG A 70 2.17 -5.55 -5.89
N ILE A 71 0.94 -5.40 -6.34
CA ILE A 71 -0.15 -4.73 -5.63
C ILE A 71 -1.32 -5.72 -5.52
N GLU A 72 -1.82 -5.88 -4.31
CA GLU A 72 -2.98 -6.71 -3.98
C GLU A 72 -3.95 -5.92 -3.11
N GLU A 73 -5.20 -6.39 -3.04
CA GLU A 73 -6.20 -5.81 -2.17
C GLU A 73 -7.06 -6.89 -1.50
N THR A 74 -7.65 -6.53 -0.37
CA THR A 74 -8.64 -7.35 0.34
C THR A 74 -9.87 -6.49 0.60
N PHE A 75 -11.06 -7.09 0.59
CA PHE A 75 -12.32 -6.45 0.99
C PHE A 75 -12.92 -7.07 2.25
N ASP A 76 -12.22 -8.02 2.86
CA ASP A 76 -12.71 -8.86 3.95
C ASP A 76 -11.77 -8.84 5.15
N GLY A 77 -10.96 -7.78 5.27
CA GLY A 77 -10.04 -7.57 6.38
C GLY A 77 -8.85 -8.53 6.37
N GLY A 78 -8.39 -8.94 5.18
CA GLY A 78 -7.21 -9.78 5.01
C GLY A 78 -7.46 -11.28 5.10
N ARG A 79 -8.73 -11.74 5.08
CA ARG A 79 -9.04 -13.18 5.00
C ARG A 79 -8.74 -13.72 3.60
N THR A 80 -9.03 -12.93 2.57
CA THR A 80 -8.68 -13.21 1.18
C THR A 80 -8.05 -11.99 0.52
N TRP A 81 -7.14 -12.26 -0.41
CA TRP A 81 -6.38 -11.25 -1.15
C TRP A 81 -6.54 -11.47 -2.65
N LEU A 82 -6.79 -10.38 -3.37
CA LEU A 82 -7.01 -10.35 -4.80
C LEU A 82 -5.89 -9.56 -5.46
N ALA A 83 -5.54 -9.94 -6.69
CA ALA A 83 -4.61 -9.15 -7.49
C ALA A 83 -5.24 -7.77 -7.78
N ALA A 84 -4.49 -6.71 -7.50
CA ALA A 84 -4.89 -5.33 -7.72
C ALA A 84 -3.89 -4.58 -8.62
N SER A 85 -3.07 -5.31 -9.39
CA SER A 85 -2.02 -4.77 -10.26
C SER A 85 -2.47 -4.63 -11.73
N PHE A 86 -3.74 -4.32 -11.99
CA PHE A 86 -4.26 -4.29 -13.36
C PHE A 86 -3.54 -3.23 -14.21
N GLY A 87 -3.13 -3.60 -15.42
CA GLY A 87 -2.33 -2.74 -16.31
C GLY A 87 -0.82 -2.80 -16.06
N LEU A 88 -0.37 -3.60 -15.10
CA LEU A 88 1.04 -3.75 -14.74
C LEU A 88 1.52 -5.18 -14.99
N GLU A 89 2.74 -5.32 -15.51
CA GLU A 89 3.40 -6.61 -15.66
C GLU A 89 4.02 -7.04 -14.32
N THR A 90 3.21 -7.70 -13.49
CA THR A 90 3.57 -8.16 -12.14
C THR A 90 3.57 -9.70 -12.05
N PRO A 91 4.31 -10.29 -11.10
CA PRO A 91 5.19 -9.63 -10.12
C PRO A 91 6.44 -9.00 -10.77
N TRP A 92 6.85 -7.84 -10.29
CA TRP A 92 8.04 -7.16 -10.78
C TRP A 92 9.31 -7.86 -10.26
N PRO A 93 10.23 -8.30 -11.14
CA PRO A 93 11.38 -9.09 -10.72
C PRO A 93 12.39 -8.29 -9.88
N ARG A 94 12.47 -6.97 -10.08
CA ARG A 94 13.48 -6.08 -9.48
C ARG A 94 12.91 -4.79 -8.89
N ARG A 95 11.61 -4.76 -8.59
CA ARG A 95 10.89 -3.58 -8.12
C ARG A 95 9.85 -3.97 -7.10
N MET A 96 9.50 -3.05 -6.22
CA MET A 96 8.40 -3.18 -5.28
C MET A 96 7.74 -1.82 -5.04
N VAL A 97 6.56 -1.81 -4.45
CA VAL A 97 5.98 -0.58 -3.93
C VAL A 97 6.82 -0.10 -2.76
N GLU A 98 7.23 1.17 -2.80
CA GLU A 98 7.82 1.86 -1.65
C GLU A 98 6.77 2.60 -0.83
N ARG A 99 5.76 3.16 -1.52
CA ARG A 99 4.76 3.99 -0.85
C ARG A 99 3.46 4.07 -1.63
N PHE A 100 2.35 4.07 -0.91
CA PHE A 100 1.06 4.54 -1.43
C PHE A 100 0.78 5.97 -0.97
N ALA A 101 0.08 6.73 -1.81
CA ALA A 101 -0.39 8.07 -1.45
C ALA A 101 -1.72 8.39 -2.11
N ARG A 102 -2.64 9.01 -1.37
CA ARG A 102 -3.89 9.55 -1.92
C ARG A 102 -3.67 10.96 -2.42
N PHE A 103 -4.09 11.25 -3.65
CA PHE A 103 -4.12 12.60 -4.21
C PHE A 103 -5.42 12.79 -4.99
N ASP A 104 -6.33 13.60 -4.44
CA ASP A 104 -7.68 13.78 -4.98
C ASP A 104 -8.38 12.42 -5.19
N ILE A 105 -8.78 12.11 -6.43
CA ILE A 105 -9.44 10.85 -6.80
C ILE A 105 -8.45 9.70 -7.04
N PHE A 106 -7.15 9.97 -7.07
CA PHE A 106 -6.12 8.99 -7.40
C PHE A 106 -5.52 8.33 -6.16
N LEU A 107 -5.31 7.03 -6.25
CA LEU A 107 -4.33 6.32 -5.44
C LEU A 107 -3.05 6.23 -6.25
N LEU A 108 -1.95 6.70 -5.67
CA LEU A 108 -0.61 6.65 -6.26
C LEU A 108 0.15 5.48 -5.65
N ALA A 109 0.89 4.76 -6.48
CA ALA A 109 1.90 3.78 -6.08
C ALA A 109 3.27 4.27 -6.57
N VAL A 110 4.16 4.54 -5.63
CA VAL A 110 5.56 4.88 -5.89
C VAL A 110 6.37 3.60 -5.79
N LEU A 111 7.12 3.26 -6.83
CA LEU A 111 7.95 2.06 -6.88
C LEU A 111 9.39 2.36 -6.44
N SER A 112 10.13 1.31 -6.08
CA SER A 112 11.51 1.37 -5.60
C SER A 112 12.54 1.88 -6.61
N ASP A 113 12.17 1.95 -7.89
CA ASP A 113 12.97 2.56 -8.96
C ASP A 113 12.60 4.03 -9.24
N GLY A 114 11.63 4.57 -8.49
CA GLY A 114 11.15 5.95 -8.62
C GLY A 114 10.02 6.14 -9.62
N GLU A 115 9.55 5.09 -10.32
CA GLU A 115 8.35 5.21 -11.15
C GLU A 115 7.11 5.41 -10.27
N VAL A 116 6.18 6.24 -10.76
CA VAL A 116 4.91 6.53 -10.09
C VAL A 116 3.78 6.12 -11.00
N TYR A 117 2.86 5.35 -10.44
CA TYR A 117 1.63 4.92 -11.10
C TYR A 117 0.43 5.51 -10.37
N ALA A 118 -0.62 5.85 -11.11
CA ALA A 118 -1.89 6.31 -10.58
C ALA A 118 -3.00 5.36 -10.99
N ALA A 119 -3.93 5.12 -10.08
CA ALA A 119 -5.19 4.43 -10.36
C ALA A 119 -6.34 5.13 -9.64
N THR A 120 -7.55 4.95 -10.15
CA THR A 120 -8.77 5.55 -9.57
C THR A 120 -9.64 4.45 -8.95
N PRO A 121 -9.81 4.41 -7.61
CA PRO A 121 -10.75 3.50 -6.97
C PRO A 121 -12.18 3.69 -7.50
N PRO A 122 -13.04 2.65 -7.49
CA PRO A 122 -12.80 1.34 -6.87
C PRO A 122 -12.07 0.33 -7.77
N LYS A 123 -11.82 0.66 -9.05
CA LYS A 123 -11.15 -0.25 -9.98
C LYS A 123 -9.70 0.19 -10.21
N LEU A 124 -8.76 -0.52 -9.60
CA LEU A 124 -7.34 -0.18 -9.64
C LEU A 124 -6.67 -0.59 -10.96
N VAL A 125 -6.97 0.13 -12.04
CA VAL A 125 -6.20 0.08 -13.31
C VAL A 125 -5.13 1.16 -13.25
N TRP A 126 -3.87 0.73 -13.29
CA TRP A 126 -2.73 1.61 -13.06
C TRP A 126 -2.14 2.13 -14.36
N GLU A 127 -1.88 3.43 -14.36
CA GLU A 127 -1.25 4.15 -15.47
C GLU A 127 -0.01 4.89 -14.97
N ARG A 128 1.07 4.87 -15.75
CA ARG A 128 2.31 5.55 -15.39
C ARG A 128 2.11 7.06 -15.47
N VAL A 129 2.53 7.80 -14.44
CA VAL A 129 2.28 9.25 -14.32
C VAL A 129 3.26 10.10 -15.17
N LEU A 130 4.30 9.53 -15.79
CA LEU A 130 5.31 10.32 -16.53
C LEU A 130 5.18 10.26 -18.07
N GLU A 131 4.44 11.27 -18.57
CA GLU A 131 4.76 12.11 -19.76
C GLU A 131 4.30 13.59 -19.65
N ARG A 132 3.85 14.09 -18.48
CA ARG A 132 3.62 15.53 -18.24
C ARG A 132 4.27 15.95 -16.92
N PHE A 133 4.96 17.08 -16.92
CA PHE A 133 5.74 17.74 -15.84
C PHE A 133 7.26 17.45 -15.80
N PRO A 134 8.05 18.07 -16.70
CA PRO A 134 9.47 18.23 -16.42
C PRO A 134 9.63 19.17 -15.20
N HIS A 135 10.34 18.67 -14.18
CA HIS A 135 10.79 19.37 -12.96
C HIS A 135 9.79 19.51 -11.80
N VAL A 136 9.57 18.41 -11.05
CA VAL A 136 9.06 18.49 -9.67
C VAL A 136 10.11 17.96 -8.72
N LYS A 137 10.64 18.82 -7.84
CA LYS A 137 11.66 18.47 -6.82
C LYS A 137 11.07 18.27 -5.41
N ALA A 138 9.77 18.50 -5.21
CA ALA A 138 9.03 18.15 -4.00
C ALA A 138 7.52 18.28 -4.26
N LEU A 139 6.71 17.46 -3.58
CA LEU A 139 5.27 17.62 -3.45
C LEU A 139 4.95 17.85 -1.97
N SER A 140 4.28 18.96 -1.66
CA SER A 140 3.72 19.23 -0.34
C SER A 140 2.22 19.50 -0.50
N PRO A 141 1.33 18.75 0.17
CA PRO A 141 -0.07 19.15 0.26
C PRO A 141 -0.16 20.41 1.12
N MET A 142 -0.84 21.45 0.61
CA MET A 142 -1.37 22.52 1.46
C MET A 142 -2.83 22.21 1.74
N TYR A 143 -3.18 22.11 3.02
CA TYR A 143 -4.57 22.09 3.46
C TYR A 143 -5.03 23.55 3.62
N SER A 144 -6.17 23.89 3.01
CA SER A 144 -6.93 25.13 3.28
C SER A 144 -7.88 24.94 4.46
#